data_AF-A0A9E6AG06-F1
#
_entry.id   AF-A0A9E6AG06-F1
#
_cell.length_a   1.000
_cell.length_b   1.000
_cell.length_c   1.000
_cell.angle_alpha   90.00
_cell.angle_beta   90.00
_cell.angle_gamma   90.00
#
_symmetry.space_group_name_H-M   'P 1'
#
loop_
_entity.id
_entity.type
_entity.pdbx_description
1 polymer ?
#
loop_
_entity_poly.entity_id
_entity_poly.type
_entity_poly.pdbx_seq_one_letter_code
_entity_poly.pdbx_strand_id
1 'polypeptide(L)'
;MTRLQTAMNQGPSRTRRSRGQPFDWRMVSGCLEEPDTRELAMAYFKTLGFKPDDFGHLRLAQEAAVSSLTLAEDWLESVHPGRRRERASIREVRRQLEVALWK
;
A
#
# COMPACT_ATOMS: atom_id res chain seq x y z
N MET A 1 20.39 -17.22 46.49
CA MET A 1 19.05 -17.81 46.24
C MET A 1 18.39 -17.08 45.09
N THR A 2 17.77 -17.86 44.23
CA THR A 2 17.41 -17.65 42.82
C THR A 2 16.15 -16.80 42.64
N ARG A 3 16.08 -15.91 41.62
CA ARG A 3 15.15 -15.98 40.46
C ARG A 3 14.84 -14.62 39.79
N LEU A 4 15.08 -14.64 38.47
CA LEU A 4 14.21 -14.17 37.37
C LEU A 4 13.92 -12.67 37.23
N GLN A 5 14.77 -11.98 36.46
CA GLN A 5 14.30 -10.92 35.57
C GLN A 5 14.12 -11.52 34.17
N THR A 6 12.90 -11.96 33.90
CA THR A 6 12.48 -12.39 32.55
C THR A 6 12.45 -11.17 31.65
N ALA A 7 13.38 -11.12 30.70
CA ALA A 7 13.33 -10.21 29.57
C ALA A 7 11.99 -10.41 28.83
N MET A 8 11.11 -9.41 28.90
CA MET A 8 9.89 -9.39 28.11
C MET A 8 10.29 -9.15 26.65
N ASN A 9 10.28 -10.25 25.89
CA ASN A 9 10.24 -10.30 24.44
C ASN A 9 9.23 -9.29 23.89
N GLN A 10 9.69 -8.09 23.50
CA GLN A 10 9.03 -7.29 22.48
C GLN A 10 9.65 -7.66 21.13
N GLY A 11 9.31 -8.86 20.65
CA GLY A 11 9.47 -9.15 19.23
C GLY A 11 8.60 -8.17 18.44
N PRO A 12 9.00 -7.77 17.22
CA PRO A 12 8.18 -6.91 16.39
C PRO A 12 6.80 -7.56 16.26
N SER A 13 5.75 -6.79 16.60
CA SER A 13 4.36 -7.15 16.41
C SER A 13 4.14 -7.52 14.94
N ARG A 14 4.38 -8.80 14.62
CA ARG A 14 3.89 -9.47 13.43
C ARG A 14 2.38 -9.43 13.55
N THR A 15 1.79 -8.35 13.06
CA THR A 15 0.36 -8.23 12.87
C THR A 15 -0.05 -9.42 12.04
N ARG A 16 -0.69 -10.35 12.75
CA ARG A 16 -1.45 -11.48 12.27
C ARG A 16 -2.58 -10.90 11.41
N ARG A 17 -2.26 -10.43 10.19
CA ARG A 17 -3.27 -9.95 9.24
C ARG A 17 -4.00 -11.17 8.71
N SER A 18 -5.17 -11.31 9.28
CA SER A 18 -6.24 -12.25 9.03
C SER A 18 -6.40 -12.54 7.54
N ARG A 19 -6.52 -13.83 7.22
CA ARG A 19 -7.10 -14.31 5.97
C ARG A 19 -8.42 -13.55 5.73
N GLY A 20 -8.52 -12.82 4.61
CA GLY A 20 -9.79 -12.24 4.14
C GLY A 20 -10.08 -10.77 4.50
N GLN A 21 -9.11 -9.99 4.98
CA GLN A 21 -9.37 -8.54 5.10
C GLN A 21 -9.37 -7.87 3.71
N PRO A 22 -10.41 -7.08 3.39
CA PRO A 22 -10.44 -6.27 2.17
C PRO A 22 -9.27 -5.28 2.17
N PHE A 23 -8.74 -5.02 0.97
CA PHE A 23 -7.62 -4.09 0.79
C PHE A 23 -8.04 -2.66 1.13
N ASP A 24 -7.25 -1.95 1.95
CA ASP A 24 -7.57 -0.59 2.42
C ASP A 24 -6.90 0.47 1.54
N TRP A 25 -7.71 1.32 0.89
CA TRP A 25 -7.28 2.48 0.11
C TRP A 25 -6.26 3.38 0.84
N ARG A 26 -6.35 3.48 2.18
CA ARG A 26 -5.40 4.26 2.97
C ARG A 26 -3.95 3.82 2.76
N MET A 27 -3.73 2.53 2.49
CA MET A 27 -2.40 2.00 2.18
C MET A 27 -1.84 2.56 0.85
N VAL A 28 -2.69 2.78 -0.16
CA VAL A 28 -2.29 3.39 -1.44
C VAL A 28 -2.02 4.88 -1.24
N SER A 29 -2.95 5.59 -0.61
CA SER A 29 -2.81 7.04 -0.39
C SER A 29 -1.59 7.38 0.49
N GLY A 30 -1.23 6.51 1.43
CA GLY A 30 -0.05 6.67 2.29
C GLY A 30 1.28 6.52 1.55
N CYS A 31 1.30 5.79 0.42
CA CYS A 31 2.50 5.68 -0.43
C CYS A 31 2.67 6.87 -1.38
N LEU A 32 1.58 7.61 -1.64
CA LEU A 32 1.59 8.82 -2.45
C LEU A 32 1.80 10.01 -1.50
N GLU A 33 3.04 10.22 -1.05
CA GLU A 33 3.38 11.26 -0.07
C GLU A 33 3.37 12.68 -0.67
N GLU A 34 3.61 12.81 -1.98
CA GLU A 34 3.53 14.12 -2.63
C GLU A 34 2.07 14.47 -2.94
N PRO A 35 1.61 15.68 -2.55
CA PRO A 35 0.23 16.13 -2.77
C PRO A 35 -0.22 15.90 -4.21
N ASP A 36 0.64 16.21 -5.17
CA ASP A 36 0.34 16.11 -6.60
C ASP A 36 0.09 14.66 -7.05
N THR A 37 0.91 13.71 -6.61
CA THR A 37 0.74 12.29 -6.97
C THR A 37 -0.52 11.69 -6.36
N ARG A 38 -0.87 12.10 -5.13
CA ARG A 38 -2.09 11.65 -4.46
C ARG A 38 -3.33 12.25 -5.10
N GLU A 39 -3.31 13.56 -5.37
CA GLU A 39 -4.42 14.27 -6.00
C GLU A 39 -4.67 13.77 -7.43
N LEU A 40 -3.62 13.54 -8.22
CA LEU A 40 -3.74 12.98 -9.56
C LEU A 40 -4.32 11.56 -9.55
N ALA A 41 -3.86 10.71 -8.64
CA ALA A 41 -4.43 9.36 -8.49
C ALA A 41 -5.90 9.42 -8.08
N MET A 42 -6.26 10.27 -7.10
CA MET A 42 -7.64 10.44 -6.67
C MET A 42 -8.53 11.02 -7.78
N ALA A 43 -8.03 11.98 -8.56
CA ALA A 43 -8.75 12.53 -9.71
C ALA A 43 -8.98 11.44 -10.76
N TYR A 44 -7.96 10.64 -11.08
CA TYR A 44 -8.08 9.50 -12.00
C TYR A 44 -9.15 8.50 -11.53
N PHE A 45 -9.11 8.08 -10.27
CA PHE A 45 -10.12 7.16 -9.74
C PHE A 45 -11.53 7.75 -9.75
N LYS A 46 -11.66 9.04 -9.46
CA LYS A 46 -12.95 9.75 -9.55
C LYS A 46 -13.47 9.78 -10.99
N THR A 47 -12.61 9.95 -11.99
CA THR A 47 -13.03 9.90 -13.41
C THR A 47 -13.50 8.51 -13.84
N LEU A 48 -12.95 7.46 -13.22
CA LEU A 48 -13.39 6.08 -13.42
C LEU A 48 -14.64 5.72 -12.59
N GLY A 49 -15.13 6.66 -11.76
CA GLY A 49 -16.30 6.46 -10.90
C GLY A 49 -16.03 5.67 -9.62
N PHE A 50 -14.77 5.40 -9.29
CA PHE A 50 -14.42 4.65 -8.08
C PHE A 50 -14.44 5.52 -6.82
N LYS A 51 -14.97 4.94 -5.75
CA LYS A 51 -14.94 5.46 -4.38
C LYS A 51 -13.85 4.74 -3.58
N PRO A 52 -13.33 5.35 -2.49
CA PRO A 52 -12.36 4.69 -1.60
C PRO A 52 -12.79 3.31 -1.09
N ASP A 53 -14.08 3.08 -0.87
CA ASP A 53 -14.59 1.79 -0.38
C ASP A 53 -14.52 0.69 -1.46
N ASP A 54 -14.52 1.06 -2.74
CA ASP A 54 -14.50 0.15 -3.88
C ASP A 54 -13.20 -0.65 -3.95
N PHE A 55 -12.08 -0.08 -3.49
CA PHE A 55 -10.78 -0.76 -3.48
C PHE A 55 -10.76 -2.00 -2.58
N GLY A 56 -11.69 -2.11 -1.63
CA GLY A 56 -11.81 -3.28 -0.77
C GLY A 56 -12.42 -4.51 -1.44
N HIS A 57 -13.21 -4.33 -2.51
CA HIS A 57 -14.07 -5.41 -3.03
C HIS A 57 -14.28 -5.41 -4.55
N LEU A 58 -14.00 -4.30 -5.26
CA LEU A 58 -14.08 -4.21 -6.71
C LEU A 58 -12.71 -4.46 -7.35
N ARG A 59 -12.64 -5.54 -8.13
CA ARG A 59 -11.45 -5.94 -8.88
C ARG A 59 -10.93 -4.82 -9.79
N LEU A 60 -11.82 -4.14 -10.52
CA LEU A 60 -11.43 -3.04 -11.41
C LEU A 60 -10.80 -1.85 -10.65
N ALA A 61 -11.29 -1.54 -9.45
CA ALA A 61 -10.70 -0.50 -8.61
C ALA A 61 -9.29 -0.92 -8.13
N GLN A 62 -9.11 -2.19 -7.78
CA GLN A 62 -7.81 -2.74 -7.40
C GLN A 62 -6.81 -2.75 -8.57
N GLU A 63 -7.23 -3.11 -9.78
CA GLU A 63 -6.40 -3.04 -11.00
C GLU A 63 -6.01 -1.60 -11.34
N ALA A 64 -6.93 -0.65 -11.18
CA ALA A 64 -6.64 0.78 -11.32
C ALA A 64 -5.61 1.26 -10.29
N ALA A 65 -5.72 0.84 -9.02
CA ALA A 65 -4.74 1.16 -7.98
C ALA A 65 -3.34 0.61 -8.30
N VAL A 66 -3.25 -0.64 -8.77
CA VAL A 66 -1.98 -1.26 -9.21
C VAL A 66 -1.33 -0.43 -10.32
N SER A 67 -2.14 0.01 -11.29
CA SER A 67 -1.66 0.83 -12.40
C SER A 67 -1.11 2.19 -11.91
N SER A 68 -1.84 2.87 -11.02
CA SER A 68 -1.38 4.15 -10.46
C SER A 68 -0.13 4.01 -9.59
N LEU A 69 -0.02 2.94 -8.81
CA LEU A 69 1.19 2.65 -8.02
C LEU A 69 2.40 2.37 -8.91
N THR A 70 2.19 1.69 -10.05
CA THR A 70 3.26 1.43 -11.03
C THR A 70 3.76 2.75 -11.64
N LEU A 71 2.84 3.62 -12.08
CA LEU A 71 3.20 4.94 -12.61
C LEU A 71 3.93 5.81 -11.56
N ALA A 72 3.51 5.74 -10.29
CA ALA A 72 4.19 6.44 -9.20
C ALA A 72 5.60 5.89 -8.95
N GLU A 73 5.78 4.57 -9.06
CA GLU A 73 7.09 3.91 -8.96
C GLU A 73 8.03 4.37 -10.08
N ASP A 74 7.55 4.36 -11.33
CA ASP A 74 8.30 4.75 -12.52
C ASP A 74 8.69 6.23 -12.47
N TRP A 75 7.76 7.10 -12.05
CA TRP A 75 8.04 8.52 -11.86
C TRP A 75 9.10 8.76 -10.77
N LEU A 76 9.00 8.08 -9.62
CA LEU A 76 10.02 8.18 -8.58
C LEU A 76 11.39 7.67 -9.05
N GLU A 77 11.42 6.60 -9.83
CA GLU A 77 12.66 6.09 -10.43
C GLU A 77 13.30 7.11 -11.38
N SER A 78 12.48 7.80 -12.18
CA SER A 78 12.95 8.79 -13.16
C SER A 78 13.36 10.13 -12.54
N VAL A 79 12.55 10.68 -11.63
CA VAL A 79 12.69 12.06 -11.14
C VAL A 79 13.43 12.12 -9.80
N HIS A 80 13.27 11.11 -8.95
CA HIS A 80 13.82 11.09 -7.59
C HIS A 80 14.53 9.77 -7.23
N PRO A 81 15.61 9.39 -7.93
CA PRO A 81 16.27 8.09 -7.76
C PRO A 81 16.82 7.83 -6.34
N GLY A 82 17.01 8.88 -5.53
CA GLY A 82 17.42 8.78 -4.12
C GLY A 82 16.35 8.27 -3.16
N ARG A 83 15.06 8.31 -3.53
CA ARG A 83 13.91 7.91 -2.70
C ARG A 83 13.68 6.40 -2.71
N ARG A 84 14.70 5.64 -2.31
CA ARG A 84 14.67 4.15 -2.34
C ARG A 84 13.66 3.54 -1.37
N ARG A 85 13.40 4.18 -0.22
CA ARG A 85 12.49 3.64 0.81
C ARG A 85 11.03 3.74 0.37
N GLU A 86 10.69 4.87 -0.22
CA GLU A 86 9.37 5.19 -0.77
C GLU A 86 9.03 4.25 -1.92
N ARG A 87 9.98 4.04 -2.84
CA ARG A 87 9.87 3.01 -3.90
C ARG A 87 9.63 1.61 -3.34
N ALA A 88 10.32 1.23 -2.26
CA ALA A 88 10.13 -0.08 -1.62
C ALA A 88 8.72 -0.21 -0.99
N SER A 89 8.22 0.86 -0.36
CA SER A 89 6.85 0.89 0.17
C SER A 89 5.79 0.76 -0.93
N ILE A 90 5.95 1.47 -2.06
CA ILE A 90 5.06 1.37 -3.22
C ILE A 90 5.05 -0.06 -3.78
N ARG A 91 6.24 -0.67 -3.97
CA ARG A 91 6.36 -2.07 -4.42
C ARG A 91 5.65 -3.04 -3.49
N GLU A 92 5.79 -2.87 -2.19
CA GLU A 92 5.17 -3.74 -1.19
C GLU A 92 3.64 -3.64 -1.24
N VAL A 93 3.09 -2.42 -1.30
CA VAL A 93 1.63 -2.22 -1.41
C VAL A 93 1.09 -2.78 -2.74
N ARG A 94 1.80 -2.55 -3.86
CA ARG A 94 1.46 -3.12 -5.17
C ARG A 94 1.42 -4.64 -5.14
N ARG A 95 2.44 -5.27 -4.55
CA ARG A 95 2.49 -6.73 -4.40
C ARG A 95 1.33 -7.26 -3.55
N GLN A 96 0.93 -6.55 -2.49
CA GLN A 96 -0.23 -6.95 -1.68
C GLN A 96 -1.54 -6.91 -2.47
N LEU A 97 -1.72 -5.88 -3.32
CA LEU A 97 -2.85 -5.77 -4.26
C LEU A 97 -2.85 -6.90 -5.29
N GLU A 98 -1.70 -7.16 -5.93
CA GLU A 98 -1.55 -8.23 -6.91
C GLU A 98 -1.88 -9.60 -6.27
N VAL A 99 -1.42 -9.88 -5.05
CA VAL A 99 -1.79 -11.11 -4.34
C VAL A 99 -3.28 -11.18 -4.01
N ALA A 100 -3.95 -10.04 -3.77
CA ALA A 100 -5.39 -10.01 -3.53
C ALA A 100 -6.20 -10.29 -4.82
N LEU A 101 -5.71 -9.84 -5.98
CA LEU A 101 -6.35 -10.03 -7.29
C LEU A 101 -6.32 -11.47 -7.82
N TRP A 102 -5.35 -12.27 -7.36
CA TRP A 102 -5.10 -13.64 -7.85
C TRP A 102 -5.62 -14.74 -6.90
N LYS A 103 -6.42 -14.35 -5.89
CA LYS A 103 -7.14 -15.26 -4.99
C LYS A 103 -8.60 -15.39 -5.39
#